data_AF-A0A5Q0UGX8-F1
#
_entry.id   AF-A0A5Q0UGX8-F1
#
_cell.length_a   1.000
_cell.length_b   1.000
_cell.length_c   1.000
_cell.angle_alpha   90.00
_cell.angle_beta   90.00
_cell.angle_gamma   90.00
#
_symmetry.space_group_name_H-M   'P 1'
#
loop_
_entity.id
_entity.type
_entity.pdbx_description
1 polymer ?
#
loop_
_entity_poly.entity_id
_entity_poly.type
_entity_poly.pdbx_seq_one_letter_code
_entity_poly.pdbx_strand_id
1 'polypeptide(L)'
;MGFSVGVKESAEEEIKNLDGDKQTEIFAQLEKLEDFPKKYGKPLRGQLNGLWQLRSGKYRIWYTIEDETVEVRAVKHKEDAKEHY
;
A
#
# COMPACT_ATOMS: atom_id res chain seq x y z
N MET A 1 2.37 -18.51 -9.04
CA MET A 1 3.21 -17.35 -9.35
C MET A 1 2.74 -16.26 -8.40
N GLY A 2 3.62 -15.83 -7.50
CA GLY A 2 3.35 -14.74 -6.56
C GLY A 2 3.98 -13.46 -7.09
N PHE A 3 3.42 -12.32 -6.73
CA PHE A 3 3.97 -11.02 -7.01
C PHE A 3 5.15 -10.73 -6.08
N SER A 4 6.19 -10.08 -6.60
CA SER A 4 7.26 -9.53 -5.77
C SER A 4 6.83 -8.20 -5.18
N VAL A 5 6.79 -8.09 -3.85
CA VAL A 5 6.42 -6.83 -3.17
C VAL A 5 7.69 -6.06 -2.79
N GLY A 6 7.89 -4.91 -3.41
CA GLY A 6 8.90 -3.92 -3.05
C GLY A 6 8.29 -2.75 -2.29
N VAL A 7 9.05 -2.15 -1.38
CA VAL A 7 8.66 -0.94 -0.66
C VAL A 7 9.63 0.16 -1.01
N LYS A 8 9.13 1.32 -1.45
CA LYS A 8 9.98 2.48 -1.73
C LYS A 8 10.50 3.05 -0.40
N GLU A 9 11.73 3.56 -0.40
CA GLU A 9 12.39 4.13 0.79
C GLU A 9 11.49 5.09 1.59
N SER A 10 10.80 6.01 0.90
CA SER A 10 9.86 6.95 1.55
C SER A 10 8.71 6.25 2.27
N ALA A 11 8.18 5.17 1.70
CA ALA A 11 7.12 4.37 2.32
C ALA A 11 7.66 3.54 3.48
N GLU A 12 8.90 3.05 3.39
CA GLU A 12 9.56 2.36 4.51
C GLU A 12 9.72 3.30 5.72
N GLU A 13 10.12 4.55 5.49
CA GLU A 13 10.20 5.57 6.54
C GLU A 13 8.82 5.87 7.14
N GLU A 14 7.78 6.01 6.32
CA GLU A 14 6.39 6.18 6.79
C GLU A 14 5.97 5.02 7.71
N ILE A 15 6.30 3.78 7.35
CA ILE A 15 5.98 2.58 8.16
C ILE A 15 6.79 2.57 9.46
N LYS A 16 8.11 2.85 9.40
CA LYS A 16 8.99 2.87 10.58
C LYS A 16 8.57 3.89 11.62
N ASN A 17 7.94 4.98 11.19
CA ASN A 17 7.41 6.03 12.07
C ASN A 17 6.07 5.64 12.75
N LEU A 18 5.48 4.49 12.42
CA LEU A 18 4.26 3.99 13.06
C LEU A 18 4.58 3.19 14.33
N ASP A 19 3.63 3.11 15.26
CA ASP A 19 3.71 2.20 16.41
C ASP A 19 3.84 0.72 15.97
N GLY A 20 4.49 -0.11 16.79
CA GLY A 20 4.82 -1.50 16.44
C GLY A 20 3.63 -2.38 16.05
N ASP A 21 2.47 -2.20 16.69
CA ASP A 21 1.22 -2.88 16.31
C ASP A 21 0.80 -2.53 14.86
N LYS A 22 0.89 -1.25 14.51
CA LYS A 22 0.52 -0.77 13.17
C LYS A 22 1.50 -1.25 12.12
N GLN A 23 2.80 -1.29 12.43
CA GLN A 23 3.81 -1.87 11.54
C GLN A 23 3.45 -3.33 11.22
N THR A 24 3.15 -4.11 12.25
CA THR A 24 2.73 -5.52 12.10
C THR A 24 1.47 -5.64 11.24
N GLU A 25 0.46 -4.79 11.45
CA GLU A 25 -0.73 -4.77 10.60
C GLU A 25 -0.43 -4.43 9.15
N ILE A 26 0.49 -3.49 8.88
CA ILE A 26 0.91 -3.13 7.52
C ILE A 26 1.61 -4.31 6.86
N PHE A 27 2.61 -4.92 7.51
CA PHE A 27 3.34 -6.07 6.94
C PHE A 27 2.40 -7.23 6.61
N ALA A 28 1.46 -7.57 7.50
CA ALA A 28 0.45 -8.61 7.25
C ALA A 28 -0.49 -8.29 6.07
N GLN A 29 -0.65 -7.02 5.70
CA GLN A 29 -1.35 -6.64 4.48
C GLN A 29 -0.46 -6.73 3.24
N LEU A 30 0.83 -6.43 3.35
CA LEU A 30 1.79 -6.55 2.25
C LEU A 30 1.95 -8.01 1.81
N GLU A 31 1.97 -8.96 2.75
CA GLU A 31 2.02 -10.40 2.43
C GLU A 31 0.83 -10.82 1.54
N LYS A 32 -0.37 -10.25 1.75
CA LYS A 32 -1.53 -10.55 0.90
C LYS A 32 -1.39 -10.03 -0.53
N LEU A 33 -0.58 -9.00 -0.73
CA LEU A 33 -0.30 -8.45 -2.06
C LEU A 33 0.61 -9.37 -2.87
N GLU A 34 1.39 -10.26 -2.23
CA GLU A 34 2.18 -11.27 -2.93
C GLU A 34 1.28 -12.27 -3.65
N ASP A 35 0.15 -12.66 -3.06
CA ASP A 35 -0.75 -13.61 -3.72
C ASP A 35 -1.73 -12.95 -4.68
N PHE A 36 -2.44 -11.89 -4.25
CA PHE A 36 -3.53 -11.32 -5.05
C PHE A 36 -3.68 -9.80 -4.91
N PRO A 37 -2.73 -9.00 -5.45
CA PRO A 37 -2.73 -7.56 -5.26
C PRO A 37 -3.93 -6.87 -5.91
N LYS A 38 -4.39 -7.38 -7.06
CA LYS A 38 -5.59 -6.86 -7.75
C LYS A 38 -6.91 -7.24 -7.04
N LYS A 39 -6.88 -8.24 -6.15
CA LYS A 39 -8.05 -8.72 -5.40
C LYS A 39 -8.22 -7.98 -4.08
N TYR A 40 -7.11 -7.72 -3.38
CA TYR A 40 -7.14 -7.09 -2.07
C TYR A 40 -7.18 -5.56 -2.14
N GLY A 41 -6.61 -4.94 -3.18
CA GLY A 41 -6.71 -3.51 -3.36
C GLY A 41 -7.72 -3.06 -4.40
N LYS A 42 -7.89 -1.74 -4.47
CA LYS A 42 -8.79 -1.05 -5.39
C LYS A 42 -8.01 -0.05 -6.24
N PRO A 43 -8.23 0.01 -7.56
CA PRO A 43 -7.62 1.04 -8.39
C PRO A 43 -8.19 2.41 -8.02
N LEU A 44 -7.31 3.41 -7.91
CA LEU A 44 -7.65 4.80 -7.71
C LEU A 44 -7.97 5.48 -9.05
N ARG A 45 -8.67 6.61 -8.98
CA ARG A 45 -9.19 7.35 -10.14
C ARG A 45 -8.76 8.81 -10.07
N GLY A 46 -9.00 9.56 -11.14
CA GLY A 46 -8.66 10.98 -11.23
C GLY A 46 -7.15 11.19 -11.26
N GLN A 47 -6.65 12.10 -10.43
CA GLN A 47 -5.22 12.44 -10.36
C GLN A 47 -4.34 11.29 -9.86
N LEU A 48 -4.94 10.32 -9.15
CA LEU A 48 -4.25 9.13 -8.65
C LEU A 48 -4.46 7.91 -9.57
N ASN A 49 -4.89 8.11 -10.82
CA ASN A 49 -5.03 7.00 -11.76
C ASN A 49 -3.68 6.30 -11.97
N GLY A 50 -3.71 4.97 -12.05
CA GLY A 50 -2.50 4.12 -12.09
C GLY A 50 -2.03 3.65 -10.71
N LEU A 51 -2.46 4.30 -9.62
CA LEU A 51 -2.25 3.79 -8.26
C LEU A 51 -3.36 2.85 -7.83
N TRP A 52 -2.98 1.91 -6.98
CA TRP A 52 -3.84 1.00 -6.26
C TRP A 52 -3.81 1.33 -4.78
N GLN A 53 -4.90 1.01 -4.10
CA GLN A 53 -5.04 1.23 -2.68
C GLN A 53 -5.44 -0.04 -1.96
N LEU A 54 -4.71 -0.37 -0.91
CA LEU A 54 -5.05 -1.38 0.08
C LEU A 54 -5.38 -0.71 1.43
N ARG A 55 -6.41 -1.20 2.10
CA ARG A 55 -6.84 -0.70 3.41
C ARG A 55 -6.23 -1.56 4.51
N SER A 56 -5.51 -0.93 5.44
CA SER A 56 -5.07 -1.53 6.70
C SER A 56 -5.58 -0.70 7.87
N GLY A 57 -6.74 -1.07 8.44
CA GLY A 57 -7.37 -0.30 9.51
C GLY A 57 -7.58 1.18 9.16
N LYS A 58 -6.87 2.06 9.88
CA LYS A 58 -6.83 3.52 9.68
C LYS A 58 -5.82 3.99 8.65
N TYR A 59 -4.99 3.11 8.10
CA TYR A 59 -3.99 3.43 7.08
C TYR A 59 -4.45 2.99 5.68
N ARG A 60 -3.86 3.62 4.67
CA ARG A 60 -4.04 3.37 3.25
C ARG A 60 -2.67 3.19 2.63
N ILE A 61 -2.44 1.99 2.14
CA ILE A 61 -1.22 1.62 1.43
C ILE A 61 -1.47 1.90 -0.03
N TRP A 62 -0.70 2.79 -0.63
CA TRP A 62 -0.76 3.07 -2.05
C TRP A 62 0.40 2.39 -2.77
N TYR A 63 0.08 1.69 -3.84
CA TYR A 63 1.05 0.89 -4.58
C TYR A 63 0.74 0.88 -6.07
N THR A 64 1.72 0.53 -6.88
CA THR A 64 1.54 0.23 -8.31
C THR A 64 1.66 -1.27 -8.54
N ILE A 65 1.11 -1.74 -9.65
CA ILE A 65 1.24 -3.13 -10.10
C ILE A 65 1.78 -3.08 -11.53
N GLU A 66 2.98 -3.57 -11.73
CA GLU A 66 3.66 -3.62 -13.03
C GLU A 66 4.11 -5.07 -13.27
N ASP A 67 3.54 -5.71 -14.29
CA ASP A 67 3.66 -7.15 -14.55
C ASP A 67 3.33 -8.00 -13.31
N GLU A 68 4.36 -8.58 -12.68
CA GLU A 68 4.29 -9.40 -11.46
C GLU A 68 4.99 -8.72 -10.27
N THR A 69 5.15 -7.40 -10.33
CA THR A 69 5.77 -6.59 -9.27
C THR A 69 4.75 -5.65 -8.66
N VAL A 70 4.74 -5.59 -7.33
CA VAL A 70 3.98 -4.65 -6.53
C VAL A 70 4.98 -3.68 -5.91
N GLU A 71 4.87 -2.39 -6.21
CA GLU A 71 5.72 -1.38 -5.58
C GLU A 71 4.89 -0.50 -4.65
N VAL A 72 5.13 -0.57 -3.35
CA VAL A 72 4.50 0.30 -2.35
C VAL A 72 5.13 1.68 -2.44
N ARG A 73 4.30 2.65 -2.81
CA ARG A 73 4.71 4.04 -3.06
C ARG A 73 4.57 4.92 -1.82
N ALA A 74 3.55 4.66 -0.99
CA ALA A 74 3.27 5.41 0.22
C ALA A 74 2.37 4.65 1.21
N VAL A 75 2.48 4.96 2.50
CA VAL A 75 1.57 4.49 3.55
C VAL A 75 1.02 5.68 4.33
N LYS A 76 -0.23 6.05 4.03
CA LYS A 76 -0.86 7.25 4.60
C LYS A 76 -1.93 6.91 5.61
N HIS A 77 -2.10 7.74 6.63
CA HIS A 77 -3.30 7.66 7.47
C HIS A 77 -4.54 8.08 6.65
N LYS A 78 -5.72 7.60 7.03
CA LYS A 78 -6.97 7.79 6.29
C LYS A 78 -7.37 9.26 6.09
N GLU A 79 -6.86 10.16 6.93
CA GLU A 79 -7.18 11.58 6.91
C GLU A 79 -6.31 12.29 5.87
N ASP A 80 -4.99 12.07 5.93
CA ASP A 80 -4.04 12.55 4.93
C ASP A 80 -4.36 12.00 3.53
N ALA A 81 -4.75 10.73 3.46
CA ALA A 81 -5.12 10.12 2.18
C ALA A 81 -6.35 10.80 1.53
N LYS A 82 -7.24 11.42 2.34
CA LYS A 82 -8.43 12.12 1.81
C LYS A 82 -8.11 13.41 1.09
N GLU A 83 -7.02 14.06 1.45
CA GLU A 83 -6.60 15.33 0.83
C GLU A 83 -6.15 15.15 -0.62
N HIS A 84 -5.95 13.90 -1.05
CA HIS A 84 -5.46 13.55 -2.37
C HIS A 84 -6.49 12.87 -3.28
N TYR A 85 -7.70 12.57 -2.76
CA TYR A 85 -8.77 11.96 -3.59
C TYR A 85 -9.51 12.98 -4.44
#